data_AF-A0A7V9PJ34-F1
#
_entry.id   AF-A0A7V9PJ34-F1
#
_cell.length_a   1.000
_cell.length_b   1.000
_cell.length_c   1.000
_cell.angle_alpha   90.00
_cell.angle_beta   90.00
_cell.angle_gamma   90.00
#
_symmetry.space_group_name_H-M   'P 1'
#
loop_
_entity.id
_entity.type
_entity.pdbx_description
1 polymer ?
#
loop_
_entity_poly.entity_id
_entity_poly.type
_entity_poly.pdbx_seq_one_letter_code
_entity_poly.pdbx_strand_id
1 'polypeptide(L)' 'GQLARRVIRERRPRAVVAVACERDMVSGLHDVAGKIPVLGLTMTLPAGPCKDALLDLPQLEQWVRTYLSAPT' A
#
# COMPACT_ATOMS: atom_id res chain seq x y z
N GLY A 1 1.49 -7.20 -7.62
CA GLY A 1 1.13 -5.77 -7.85
C GLY A 1 0.53 -5.34 -9.21
N GLN A 2 0.19 -6.21 -10.19
CA GLN A 2 -0.31 -5.77 -11.52
C GLN A 2 -1.65 -5.00 -11.49
N LEU A 3 -2.63 -5.51 -10.73
CA LEU A 3 -3.96 -4.87 -10.62
C LEU A 3 -3.89 -3.48 -9.97
N ALA A 4 -3.10 -3.33 -8.90
CA ALA A 4 -2.93 -2.05 -8.22
C ALA A 4 -2.42 -0.96 -9.18
N ARG A 5 -1.42 -1.27 -10.01
CA ARG A 5 -0.90 -0.35 -11.03
C ARG A 5 -1.97 0.06 -12.03
N ARG A 6 -2.82 -0.87 -12.46
CA ARG A 6 -3.95 -0.59 -13.37
C ARG A 6 -4.94 0.37 -12.72
N VAL A 7 -5.38 0.07 -11.49
CA VAL A 7 -6.35 0.90 -10.77
C VAL A 7 -5.80 2.30 -10.52
N ILE A 8 -4.52 2.44 -10.15
CA ILE A 8 -3.89 3.75 -9.95
C ILE A 8 -3.88 4.58 -11.23
N ARG A 9 -3.56 3.98 -12.38
CA ARG A 9 -3.60 4.67 -13.68
C ARG A 9 -5.02 5.10 -14.08
N GLU A 10 -6.02 4.25 -13.85
CA GLU A 10 -7.40 4.48 -14.23
C GLU A 10 -8.10 5.49 -13.30
N ARG A 11 -7.93 5.34 -11.98
CA ARG A 11 -8.60 6.18 -10.97
C ARG A 11 -7.84 7.47 -10.66
N ARG A 12 -6.54 7.54 -10.94
CA ARG A 12 -5.65 8.67 -10.61
C ARG A 12 -5.87 9.21 -9.20
N PRO A 13 -5.67 8.39 -8.15
CA PRO A 13 -5.91 8.82 -6.77
C PRO A 13 -4.92 9.91 -6.34
N ARG A 14 -5.31 10.74 -5.37
CA ARG A 14 -4.43 11.75 -4.77
C ARG A 14 -3.34 11.16 -3.87
N ALA A 15 -3.57 9.98 -3.31
CA ALA A 15 -2.65 9.25 -2.45
C ALA A 15 -3.00 7.76 -2.42
N VAL A 16 -2.06 6.91 -2.00
CA VAL A 16 -2.27 5.46 -1.84
C VAL A 16 -1.78 5.00 -0.48
N VAL A 17 -2.58 4.16 0.19
CA VAL A 17 -2.12 3.32 1.29
C VAL A 17 -1.93 1.91 0.73
N ALA A 18 -0.68 1.49 0.58
CA ALA A 18 -0.32 0.21 -0.02
C ALA A 18 -0.11 -0.86 1.06
N VAL A 19 -0.63 -2.06 0.83
CA VAL A 19 -0.38 -3.25 1.66
C VAL A 19 0.20 -4.33 0.75
N ALA A 20 1.39 -4.82 1.09
CA ALA A 20 2.06 -5.86 0.32
C ALA A 20 3.10 -6.59 1.19
N CYS A 21 3.65 -7.71 0.70
CA CYS A 21 4.90 -8.21 1.25
C CYS A 21 6.06 -7.30 0.82
N GLU A 22 7.21 -7.39 1.49
CA GLU A 22 8.38 -6.55 1.22
C GLU A 22 8.80 -6.57 -0.26
N ARG A 23 8.88 -7.76 -0.86
CA ARG A 23 9.26 -7.94 -2.26
C ARG A 23 8.31 -7.21 -3.22
N ASP A 24 7.00 -7.38 -3.04
CA ASP A 24 6.00 -6.72 -3.90
C ASP A 24 5.99 -5.20 -3.62
N MET A 25 6.20 -4.78 -2.37
CA MET A 25 6.25 -3.39 -1.96
C MET A 25 7.38 -2.63 -2.68
N VAL A 26 8.60 -3.17 -2.68
CA VAL A 26 9.76 -2.56 -3.37
C VAL A 26 9.45 -2.37 -4.85
N SER A 27 8.98 -3.43 -5.53
CA SER A 27 8.63 -3.36 -6.95
C SER A 27 7.47 -2.39 -7.23
N GLY A 28 6.53 -2.26 -6.30
CA GLY A 28 5.40 -1.36 -6.42
C GLY A 28 5.85 0.09 -6.28
N LEU A 29 6.55 0.42 -5.20
CA LEU A 29 7.01 1.78 -4.91
C LEU A 29 7.90 2.34 -6.01
N HIS A 30 8.80 1.54 -6.58
CA HIS A 30 9.62 1.97 -7.73
C HIS A 30 8.79 2.50 -8.89
N ASP A 31 7.59 1.97 -9.11
CA ASP A 31 6.73 2.37 -10.22
C ASP A 31 5.81 3.56 -9.92
N VAL A 32 5.51 3.81 -8.63
CA VAL A 32 4.45 4.77 -8.24
C VAL A 32 4.91 5.93 -7.35
N ALA A 33 5.95 5.75 -6.53
CA ALA A 33 6.31 6.71 -5.48
C ALA A 33 6.72 8.09 -6.03
N GLY A 34 7.20 8.16 -7.28
CA GLY A 34 7.52 9.43 -7.94
C GLY A 34 6.33 10.19 -8.52
N LYS A 35 5.11 9.63 -8.47
CA LYS A 35 3.90 10.20 -9.12
C LYS A 35 2.80 10.54 -8.13
N ILE A 36 2.66 9.74 -7.09
CA ILE A 36 1.66 9.92 -6.04
C ILE A 36 2.28 9.55 -4.70
N PRO A 37 1.88 10.24 -3.61
CA PRO A 37 2.33 9.87 -2.28
C PRO A 37 1.78 8.48 -1.91
N VAL A 38 2.66 7.64 -1.36
CA VAL A 38 2.34 6.26 -0.95
C VAL A 38 2.81 6.03 0.48
N LEU A 39 1.90 5.57 1.34
CA LEU A 39 2.24 4.96 2.63
C LEU A 39 2.23 3.44 2.45
N GLY A 40 3.37 2.77 2.64
CA GLY A 40 3.53 1.33 2.40
C GLY A 40 3.63 0.52 3.68
N LEU A 41 2.61 -0.31 3.96
CA LEU A 41 2.54 -1.19 5.13
C LEU A 41 2.88 -2.62 4.69
N THR A 42 3.94 -3.18 5.26
CA THR A 42 4.39 -4.53 4.93
C THR A 42 3.70 -5.59 5.79
N MET A 43 3.18 -6.63 5.15
CA MET A 43 2.68 -7.82 5.84
C MET A 43 3.84 -8.66 6.37
N THR A 44 3.65 -9.31 7.52
CA THR A 44 4.55 -10.38 7.99
C THR A 44 4.07 -11.72 7.44
N LEU A 45 5.02 -12.58 7.07
CA LEU A 45 4.77 -13.84 6.36
C LEU A 45 5.40 -15.03 7.10
N PRO A 46 4.88 -15.41 8.28
CA PRO A 46 5.49 -16.42 9.13
C PRO A 46 5.51 -17.83 8.51
N ALA A 47 4.55 -18.16 7.64
CA ALA A 47 4.41 -19.49 7.04
C ALA A 47 4.83 -19.55 5.55
N GLY A 48 5.55 -18.54 5.07
CA GLY A 48 5.99 -18.44 3.67
C GLY A 48 5.13 -17.50 2.83
N PRO A 49 5.40 -17.44 1.50
CA PRO A 49 4.85 -16.41 0.63
C PRO A 49 3.33 -16.51 0.54
N CYS A 50 2.65 -15.48 1.05
CA CYS A 50 1.19 -15.35 1.04
C CYS A 50 0.43 -16.45 1.80
N LYS A 51 1.10 -17.13 2.75
CA LYS A 51 0.46 -18.05 3.69
C LYS A 51 0.52 -17.47 5.10
N ASP A 52 -0.61 -17.48 5.79
CA ASP A 52 -0.78 -16.94 7.14
C ASP A 52 -0.23 -15.52 7.28
N ALA A 53 -0.47 -14.70 6.25
CA ALA A 53 -0.03 -13.32 6.21
C ALA A 53 -0.72 -12.51 7.33
N LEU A 54 0.07 -11.79 8.12
CA LEU A 54 -0.44 -10.93 9.18
C LEU A 54 -0.18 -9.47 8.82
N LEU A 55 -1.08 -8.61 9.27
CA LEU A 55 -1.05 -7.18 9.03
C LEU A 55 -1.46 -6.45 10.30
N ASP A 56 -0.76 -5.37 10.62
CA ASP A 56 -1.16 -4.45 11.69
C ASP A 56 -2.37 -3.63 11.23
N LEU A 57 -3.57 -4.11 11.55
CA LEU A 57 -4.83 -3.43 11.22
C LEU A 57 -4.98 -2.07 11.92
N PRO A 58 -4.65 -1.92 13.23
CA PRO A 58 -4.62 -0.62 13.87
C PRO A 58 -3.76 0.42 13.12
N GLN A 59 -2.57 0.03 12.69
CA GLN A 59 -1.69 0.91 11.92
C GLN A 59 -2.27 1.23 10.54
N LEU A 60 -2.86 0.24 9.85
CA LEU A 60 -3.53 0.46 8.57
C LEU A 60 -4.66 1.50 8.70
N GLU A 61 -5.50 1.36 9.73
CA GLU A 61 -6.60 2.29 9.98
C GLU A 61 -6.08 3.70 10.24
N GLN A 62 -5.05 3.84 11.07
CA GLN A 62 -4.43 5.13 11.33
C GLN A 62 -3.96 5.82 10.04
N TRP A 63 -3.32 5.08 9.13
CA TRP A 63 -2.80 5.63 7.88
C TRP A 63 -3.89 6.02 6.89
N VAL A 64 -4.95 5.22 6.81
CA VAL A 64 -6.13 5.60 6.03
C VAL A 64 -6.72 6.91 6.57
N ARG A 65 -6.84 7.03 7.91
CA ARG A 65 -7.31 8.27 8.55
C ARG A 65 -6.42 9.46 8.23
N THR A 66 -5.09 9.31 8.20
CA THR A 66 -4.15 10.39 7.83
C THR A 66 -4.52 11.06 6.50
N TYR A 67 -4.95 10.30 5.49
CA TYR A 67 -5.35 10.87 4.21
C TYR A 67 -6.81 11.35 4.14
N LEU A 68 -7.68 10.85 5.01
CA LEU A 68 -9.08 11.28 5.09
C LEU A 68 -9.27 12.56 5.92
N SER A 69 -8.43 12.77 6.93
CA SER A 69 -8.51 13.93 7.84
C SER A 69 -7.62 15.11 7.42
N ALA A 70 -6.94 15.01 6.28
CA ALA A 70 -6.17 16.13 5.77
C ALA A 70 -7.13 17.25 5.31
N PRO A 71 -6.98 18.50 5.80
CA PRO A 71 -7.79 19.61 5.30
C PRO A 71 -7.57 19.75 3.80
N THR A 72 -8.68 19.82 3.06
CA THR A 72 -8.70 19.86 1.58
C THR A 72 -8.16 21.16 1.06
#